data_AF-A0A4V3IY70-F1
#
_entry.id   AF-A0A4V3IY70-F1
#
_cell.length_a   1.000
_cell.length_b   1.000
_cell.length_c   1.000
_cell.angle_alpha   90.00
_cell.angle_beta   90.00
_cell.angle_gamma   90.00
#
_symmetry.space_group_name_H-M   'P 1'
#
loop_
_entity.id
_entity.type
_entity.pdbx_description
1 polymer ?
#
loop_
_entity_poly.entity_id
_entity_poly.type
_entity_poly.pdbx_seq_one_letter_code
_entity_poly.pdbx_strand_id
1 'polypeptide(L)'
;MRIKNFQKKLRAFIKPSNYEISKTRKYKKKQEFRENLIYDKDLDQYKTEEGKIFLRIKDRKKVKKSGYISISKVYKCFDWNLNGTKT
;
A
#
# COMPACT_ATOMS: atom_id res chain seq x y z
N MET A 1 38.73 6.69 27.45
CA MET A 1 38.33 5.50 26.65
C MET A 1 37.67 5.99 25.36
N ARG A 2 38.29 5.81 24.19
CA ARG A 2 37.75 6.30 22.89
C ARG A 2 36.81 5.24 22.32
N ILE A 3 35.51 5.52 22.28
CA ILE A 3 34.53 4.68 21.58
C ILE A 3 34.73 4.93 20.08
N LYS A 4 35.34 3.97 19.37
CA LYS A 4 35.42 4.01 17.91
C LYS A 4 34.03 3.67 17.34
N ASN A 5 33.34 4.68 16.81
CA ASN A 5 32.12 4.47 16.03
C ASN A 5 32.46 3.76 14.72
N PHE A 6 32.24 2.45 14.68
CA PHE A 6 32.45 1.63 13.48
C PHE A 6 31.18 1.70 12.62
N GLN A 7 31.11 2.66 11.70
CA GLN A 7 30.05 2.70 10.70
C GLN A 7 30.26 1.55 9.70
N LYS A 8 29.47 0.47 9.84
CA LYS A 8 29.41 -0.59 8.82
C LYS A 8 28.70 -0.05 7.59
N LYS A 9 29.41 0.02 6.46
CA LYS A 9 28.85 0.38 5.15
C LYS A 9 27.91 -0.73 4.68
N LEU A 10 26.60 -0.57 4.90
CA LEU A 10 25.56 -1.51 4.46
C LEU A 10 25.06 -1.11 3.07
N ARG A 11 25.08 -2.06 2.12
CA ARG A 11 24.48 -1.89 0.78
C ARG A 11 23.17 -2.68 0.74
N ALA A 12 22.06 -1.98 0.52
CA ALA A 12 20.76 -2.62 0.41
C ALA A 12 20.58 -3.22 -0.99
N PHE A 13 20.16 -4.49 -1.04
CA PHE A 13 19.79 -5.17 -2.29
C PHE A 13 18.35 -5.66 -2.18
N ILE A 14 17.61 -5.59 -3.28
CA ILE A 14 16.29 -6.21 -3.37
C ILE A 14 16.50 -7.70 -3.60
N LYS A 15 15.83 -8.54 -2.80
CA LYS A 15 15.87 -9.99 -2.99
C LYS A 15 15.37 -10.34 -4.42
N PRO A 16 16.07 -11.18 -5.21
CA PRO A 16 15.67 -11.51 -6.57
C PRO A 16 14.22 -11.97 -6.69
N SER A 17 13.73 -12.75 -5.71
CA SER A 17 12.32 -13.18 -5.67
C SER A 17 11.32 -12.02 -5.65
N ASN A 18 11.62 -10.93 -4.92
CA ASN A 18 10.76 -9.77 -4.86
C ASN A 18 10.79 -8.98 -6.16
N TYR A 19 11.98 -8.87 -6.76
CA TYR A 19 12.16 -8.26 -8.07
C TYR A 19 11.36 -9.00 -9.15
N GLU A 20 11.43 -10.33 -9.18
CA GLU A 20 10.64 -11.13 -10.11
C GLU A 20 9.12 -11.02 -9.86
N ILE A 21 8.68 -10.99 -8.59
CA ILE A 21 7.26 -10.74 -8.25
C ILE A 21 6.79 -9.39 -8.80
N SER A 22 7.63 -8.35 -8.72
CA SER A 22 7.28 -7.01 -9.21
C SER A 22 7.04 -6.96 -10.72
N LYS A 23 7.65 -7.87 -11.48
CA LYS A 23 7.46 -8.00 -12.92
C LYS A 23 6.15 -8.70 -13.30
N THR A 24 5.51 -9.41 -12.37
CA THR A 24 4.29 -10.17 -12.68
C THR A 24 3.13 -9.25 -13.07
N ARG A 25 2.30 -9.70 -14.03
CA ARG A 25 1.10 -8.97 -14.49
C ARG A 25 0.19 -8.55 -13.32
N LYS A 26 -0.02 -9.45 -12.35
CA LYS A 26 -0.86 -9.19 -11.17
C LYS A 26 -0.30 -8.04 -10.32
N TYR A 27 1.02 -7.97 -10.16
CA TYR A 27 1.66 -6.90 -9.42
C TYR A 27 1.52 -5.57 -10.16
N LYS A 28 1.89 -5.53 -11.45
CA LYS A 28 1.80 -4.32 -12.29
C LYS A 28 0.39 -3.74 -12.31
N LYS A 29 -0.64 -4.56 -12.59
CA LYS A 29 -2.05 -4.12 -12.57
C LYS A 29 -2.47 -3.53 -11.21
N LYS A 30 -1.95 -4.08 -10.11
CA LYS A 30 -2.22 -3.56 -8.76
C LYS A 30 -1.48 -2.25 -8.49
N GLN A 31 -0.29 -2.08 -9.06
CA GLN A 31 0.48 -0.85 -8.98
C GLN A 31 -0.19 0.26 -9.79
N GLU A 32 -0.52 0.02 -11.06
CA GLU A 32 -1.29 0.94 -11.92
C GLU A 32 -2.58 1.40 -11.22
N PHE A 33 -3.35 0.47 -10.66
CA PHE A 33 -4.55 0.81 -9.89
C PHE A 33 -4.27 1.74 -8.71
N ARG A 34 -3.15 1.58 -8.01
CA ARG A 34 -2.79 2.44 -6.86
C ARG A 34 -2.26 3.80 -7.29
N GLU A 35 -1.55 3.87 -8.41
CA GLU A 35 -1.05 5.11 -8.98
C GLU A 35 -2.21 6.00 -9.46
N ASN A 36 -3.30 5.39 -9.92
CA ASN A 36 -4.53 6.09 -10.32
C ASN A 36 -5.40 6.57 -9.13
N LEU A 37 -5.01 6.32 -7.87
CA LEU A 37 -5.76 6.78 -6.69
C LEU A 37 -5.24 8.13 -6.21
N ILE A 38 -6.13 9.12 -6.20
CA ILE A 38 -5.89 10.45 -5.66
C ILE A 38 -6.39 10.47 -4.20
N TYR A 39 -5.53 10.87 -3.27
CA TYR A 39 -5.89 10.97 -1.86
C TYR A 39 -6.42 12.36 -1.52
N ASP A 40 -7.61 12.40 -0.93
CA ASP A 40 -8.28 13.58 -0.40
C ASP A 40 -8.11 13.61 1.11
N LYS A 41 -7.30 14.57 1.60
CA LYS A 41 -6.93 14.68 3.01
C LYS A 41 -8.07 15.18 3.89
N ASP A 42 -8.90 16.08 3.36
CA ASP A 42 -9.96 16.73 4.12
C ASP A 42 -11.08 15.74 4.44
N LEU A 43 -11.35 14.84 3.49
CA LEU A 43 -12.40 13.82 3.60
C LEU A 43 -11.87 12.43 4.01
N ASP A 44 -10.56 12.27 4.24
CA ASP A 44 -9.86 11.00 4.48
C ASP A 44 -10.35 9.85 3.58
N GLN A 45 -10.24 10.05 2.27
CA GLN A 45 -10.72 9.11 1.26
C GLN A 45 -9.80 9.07 0.04
N TYR A 46 -9.91 8.01 -0.75
CA TYR A 46 -9.32 8.00 -2.09
C TYR A 46 -10.39 8.16 -3.16
N LYS A 47 -10.02 8.78 -4.27
CA LYS A 47 -10.83 8.92 -5.47
C LYS A 47 -10.06 8.42 -6.68
N THR A 48 -10.73 7.79 -7.63
CA THR A 48 -10.17 7.60 -8.98
C THR A 48 -10.52 8.78 -9.86
N GLU A 49 -9.81 8.96 -10.97
CA GLU A 49 -10.17 9.93 -12.01
C GLU A 49 -11.58 9.67 -12.59
N GLU A 50 -11.98 8.39 -12.66
CA GLU A 50 -13.32 7.95 -13.06
C GLU A 50 -14.42 8.28 -12.02
N GLY A 51 -14.07 8.87 -10.87
CA GLY A 51 -15.02 9.30 -9.84
C GLY A 51 -15.38 8.26 -8.78
N LYS A 52 -14.77 7.06 -8.77
CA LYS A 52 -15.01 6.06 -7.72
C LYS A 52 -14.43 6.52 -6.39
N ILE A 53 -15.22 6.40 -5.32
CA ILE A 53 -14.81 6.85 -3.98
C ILE A 53 -14.52 5.67 -3.06
N PHE A 54 -13.38 5.73 -2.35
CA PHE A 54 -12.96 4.74 -1.36
C PHE A 54 -12.90 5.39 0.01
N LEU A 55 -13.88 5.06 0.85
CA LEU A 55 -14.03 5.62 2.20
C LEU A 55 -13.23 4.81 3.23
N ARG A 56 -12.67 5.49 4.22
CA ARG A 56 -12.01 4.82 5.35
C ARG A 56 -13.05 4.13 6.23
N ILE A 57 -12.85 2.83 6.49
CA ILE A 57 -13.80 2.03 7.27
C ILE A 57 -13.25 1.67 8.65
N LYS A 58 -11.97 1.31 8.71
CA LYS A 58 -11.34 0.86 9.95
C LYS A 58 -9.83 0.87 9.86
N ASP A 59 -9.21 0.79 11.02
CA ASP A 59 -7.80 0.48 11.14
C ASP A 59 -7.62 -1.02 11.38
N ARG A 60 -6.74 -1.64 10.61
CA ARG A 60 -6.31 -3.02 10.79
C ARG A 60 -5.01 -3.04 11.58
N LYS A 61 -5.06 -3.66 12.76
CA LYS A 61 -3.86 -3.95 13.57
C LYS A 61 -3.36 -5.35 13.25
N LYS A 62 -2.03 -5.51 13.13
CA LYS A 62 -1.37 -6.82 12.99
C LYS A 62 -0.15 -6.88 13.90
N VAL A 63 -0.14 -7.87 14.77
CA VAL A 63 0.98 -8.17 15.66
C VAL A 63 1.89 -9.19 14.95
N LYS A 64 3.19 -8.90 14.87
CA LYS A 64 4.20 -9.83 14.34
C LYS A 64 4.74 -10.73 15.45
N LYS A 65 5.42 -11.81 15.07
CA LYS A 65 6.10 -12.72 16.02
C LYS A 65 7.09 -11.98 16.93
N SER A 66 7.69 -10.89 16.46
CA SER A 66 8.60 -10.05 17.26
C SER A 66 7.90 -9.12 18.25
N GLY A 67 6.56 -9.17 18.37
CA GLY A 67 5.77 -8.22 19.16
C GLY A 67 5.47 -6.89 18.44
N TYR A 68 6.11 -6.61 17.30
CA TYR A 68 5.87 -5.37 16.55
C TYR A 68 4.42 -5.29 16.05
N ILE A 69 3.74 -4.18 16.35
CA ILE A 69 2.37 -3.90 15.93
C ILE A 69 2.40 -2.95 14.73
N SER A 70 1.92 -3.43 13.58
CA SER A 70 1.65 -2.57 12.42
C SER A 70 0.17 -2.17 12.38
N ILE A 71 -0.09 -0.88 12.16
CA ILE A 71 -1.43 -0.34 11.92
C ILE A 71 -1.55 0.02 10.44
N SER A 72 -2.66 -0.35 9.79
CA SER A 72 -2.94 0.02 8.40
C SER A 72 -4.39 0.46 8.27
N LYS A 73 -4.62 1.61 7.63
CA LYS A 73 -5.96 2.09 7.31
C LYS A 73 -6.59 1.23 6.21
N VAL A 74 -7.86 0.87 6.36
CA VAL A 74 -8.62 0.08 5.39
C VAL A 74 -9.66 0.99 4.74
N TYR A 75 -9.55 1.13 3.42
CA TYR A 75 -10.48 1.89 2.60
C TYR A 75 -11.33 0.92 1.76
N LYS A 76 -12.60 1.24 1.57
CA LYS A 76 -13.55 0.44 0.79
C LYS A 76 -14.33 1.33 -0.16
N CYS A 77 -14.44 0.90 -1.41
CA CYS A 77 -15.36 1.47 -2.37
C CYS A 77 -16.74 0.86 -2.15
N PHE A 78 -17.75 1.72 -2.02
CA PHE A 78 -19.16 1.32 -1.95
C PHE A 78 -19.90 1.54 -3.27
N ASP A 79 -19.31 2.28 -4.21
CA ASP A 79 -19.86 2.44 -5.55
C ASP A 79 -19.94 1.07 -6.23
N TRP A 80 -21.16 0.55 -6.31
CA TRP A 80 -21.56 -0.30 -7.40
C TRP A 80 -21.56 0.54 -8.67
N ASN A 81 -21.02 -0.03 -9.76
CA ASN A 81 -20.88 0.62 -11.05
C ASN A 81 -22.10 1.50 -11.35
N LEU A 82 -21.89 2.80 -11.59
CA LEU A 82 -22.95 3.75 -12.00
C LEU A 82 -23.74 3.27 -13.24
N ASN A 83 -23.25 2.25 -13.95
CA ASN A 83 -23.87 1.63 -15.12
C ASN A 83 -24.28 0.16 -14.95
N GLY A 84 -24.37 -0.38 -13.73
CA GLY A 84 -25.01 -1.67 -13.45
C GLY A 84 -24.35 -2.95 -14.01
N THR A 85 -23.22 -2.87 -14.71
CA THR A 85 -22.54 -4.06 -15.22
C THR A 85 -21.68 -4.72 -14.14
N LYS A 86 -22.07 -5.92 -13.69
CA LYS A 86 -21.19 -6.78 -12.87
C LYS A 86 -19.97 -7.18 -13.70
N THR A 87 -18.78 -7.03 -13.12
CA THR A 87 -17.56 -7.68 -13.63
C THR A 87 -17.43 -9.06 -12.99
#